data_AF-A0A1S9PDH2-F1
#
_entry.id   AF-A0A1S9PDH2-F1
#
_cell.length_a   1.000
_cell.length_b   1.000
_cell.length_c   1.000
_cell.angle_alpha   90.00
_cell.angle_beta   90.00
_cell.angle_gamma   90.00
#
_symmetry.space_group_name_H-M   'P 1'
#
loop_
_entity.id
_entity.type
_entity.pdbx_description
1 polymer ?
#
loop_
_entity_poly.entity_id
_entity_poly.type
_entity_poly.pdbx_seq_one_letter_code
_entity_poly.pdbx_strand_id
1 'polypeptide(L)'
;MLFASARAEIINGTANFSFKPGGPVFVALKEGMEVECGLLENGRYKISFTVKITKQQYEGTMKKVAKLYTADNKFIGIALVDIPVSSSVAGTYGGVNGPEEYDMEIFGYVTKANIKTGSIPENALETVLKNKAGKLHFDMLKPFLMKQRYEKMDLINKPYRH
;
A
#
# COMPACT_ATOMS: atom_id res chain seq x y z
N MET A 1 -2.17 -12.70 -4.94
CA MET A 1 -3.06 -12.05 -3.94
C MET A 1 -3.23 -12.98 -2.76
N LEU A 2 -2.58 -12.68 -1.63
CA LEU A 2 -2.63 -13.49 -0.40
C LEU A 2 -3.78 -13.10 0.55
N PHE A 3 -4.44 -11.98 0.30
CA PHE A 3 -5.65 -11.58 1.01
C PHE A 3 -6.85 -11.79 0.09
N ALA A 4 -7.80 -12.62 0.51
CA ALA A 4 -9.09 -12.73 -0.17
C ALA A 4 -9.91 -11.42 -0.11
N SER A 5 -9.46 -10.44 0.69
CA SER A 5 -10.11 -9.12 0.89
C SER A 5 -9.10 -8.05 1.35
N ALA A 6 -7.96 -7.91 0.67
CA ALA A 6 -7.04 -6.79 0.93
C ALA A 6 -7.77 -5.45 0.71
N ARG A 7 -7.60 -4.52 1.65
CA ARG A 7 -8.12 -3.15 1.54
C ARG A 7 -6.96 -2.18 1.50
N ALA A 8 -6.96 -1.25 0.55
CA ALA A 8 -5.98 -0.18 0.52
C ALA A 8 -6.25 0.79 1.68
N GLU A 9 -5.29 0.90 2.59
CA GLU A 9 -5.36 1.72 3.79
C GLU A 9 -4.17 2.68 3.85
N ILE A 10 -4.34 3.81 4.54
CA ILE A 10 -3.29 4.83 4.68
C ILE A 10 -2.62 4.72 6.04
N ILE A 11 -1.29 4.70 6.03
CA ILE A 11 -0.46 4.76 7.22
C ILE A 11 -0.64 6.11 7.93
N ASN A 12 -0.89 6.06 9.24
CA ASN A 12 -1.06 7.19 10.15
C ASN A 12 0.18 7.35 11.04
N GLY A 13 0.89 8.48 10.90
CA GLY A 13 2.18 8.72 11.53
C GLY A 13 3.29 7.80 11.03
N THR A 14 4.43 7.76 11.73
CA THR A 14 5.49 6.77 11.46
C THR A 14 5.03 5.40 11.95
N ALA A 15 4.92 4.43 11.04
CA ALA A 15 4.44 3.09 11.34
C ALA A 15 5.58 2.09 11.39
N ASN A 16 5.63 1.33 12.48
CA ASN A 16 6.64 0.31 12.75
C ASN A 16 6.04 -1.09 12.53
N PHE A 17 6.70 -1.87 11.69
CA PHE A 17 6.23 -3.15 11.19
C PHE A 17 7.01 -4.28 11.85
N SER A 18 6.32 -5.30 12.32
CA SER A 18 6.91 -6.51 12.90
C SER A 18 6.66 -7.72 11.99
N PHE A 19 7.60 -8.67 11.88
CA PHE A 19 7.39 -9.89 11.09
C PHE A 19 6.26 -10.77 11.65
N LYS A 20 6.04 -10.66 12.96
CA LYS A 20 4.96 -11.33 13.70
C LYS A 20 4.37 -10.39 14.76
N PRO A 21 3.13 -10.62 15.22
CA PRO A 21 2.56 -9.83 16.32
C PRO A 21 3.47 -9.81 17.54
N GLY A 22 3.78 -8.62 18.06
CA GLY A 22 4.66 -8.42 19.22
C GLY A 22 6.15 -8.72 18.98
N GLY A 23 6.54 -9.08 17.76
CA GLY A 23 7.94 -9.32 17.39
C GLY A 23 8.75 -8.04 17.19
N PRO A 24 10.08 -8.19 16.96
CA PRO A 24 10.95 -7.07 16.68
C PRO A 24 10.49 -6.32 15.42
N VAL A 25 10.67 -5.01 15.45
CA VAL A 25 10.35 -4.13 14.32
C VAL A 25 11.44 -4.29 13.25
N PHE A 26 11.03 -4.47 12.00
CA PHE A 26 11.94 -4.71 10.88
C PHE A 26 11.86 -3.61 9.79
N VAL A 27 10.76 -2.86 9.73
CA VAL A 27 10.58 -1.72 8.82
C VAL A 27 9.90 -0.56 9.56
N ALA A 28 10.29 0.67 9.21
CA ALA A 28 9.56 1.88 9.55
C ALA A 28 9.09 2.58 8.26
N LEU A 29 7.77 2.77 8.10
CA LEU A 29 7.18 3.52 7.01
C LEU A 29 6.77 4.94 7.42
N LYS A 30 6.78 5.85 6.44
CA LYS A 30 6.30 7.22 6.57
C LYS A 30 4.78 7.29 6.57
N GLU A 31 4.27 8.35 7.17
CA GLU A 31 2.85 8.72 7.12
C GLU A 31 2.38 8.93 5.67
N GLY A 32 1.11 8.62 5.42
CA GLY A 32 0.47 8.85 4.14
C GLY A 32 0.76 7.78 3.09
N MET A 33 1.45 6.70 3.47
CA MET A 33 1.71 5.57 2.60
C MET A 33 0.51 4.65 2.50
N GLU A 34 0.17 4.24 1.28
CA GLU A 34 -0.84 3.23 1.02
C GLU A 34 -0.24 1.84 1.24
N VAL A 35 -1.00 0.98 1.93
CA VAL A 35 -0.65 -0.41 2.20
C VAL A 35 -1.89 -1.28 2.01
N GLU A 36 -1.69 -2.55 1.64
CA GLU A 36 -2.76 -3.54 1.65
C GLU A 36 -2.93 -4.08 3.06
N CYS A 37 -4.12 -3.93 3.64
CA CYS A 37 -4.47 -4.46 4.95
C CYS A 37 -5.37 -5.68 4.82
N GLY A 38 -5.02 -6.74 5.54
CA GLY A 38 -5.92 -7.85 5.86
C GLY A 38 -6.90 -7.49 7.00
N LEU A 39 -7.51 -8.52 7.59
CA LEU A 39 -8.42 -8.33 8.71
C LEU A 39 -7.67 -7.89 9.99
N LEU A 40 -8.39 -7.16 10.84
CA LEU A 40 -7.89 -6.77 12.16
C LEU A 40 -7.98 -7.98 13.10
N GLU A 41 -6.82 -8.42 13.61
CA GLU A 41 -6.72 -9.52 14.57
C GLU A 41 -5.90 -9.06 15.77
N ASN A 42 -6.46 -9.22 16.98
CA ASN A 42 -5.79 -8.85 18.24
C ASN A 42 -5.21 -7.42 18.23
N GLY A 43 -5.95 -6.46 17.67
CA GLY A 43 -5.56 -5.05 17.59
C GLY A 43 -4.49 -4.72 16.54
N ARG A 44 -4.16 -5.66 15.65
CA ARG A 44 -3.16 -5.50 14.59
C ARG A 44 -3.72 -5.87 13.23
N TYR A 45 -3.26 -5.16 12.21
CA TYR A 45 -3.49 -5.54 10.82
C TYR A 45 -2.28 -6.31 10.33
N LYS A 46 -2.53 -7.43 9.63
CA LYS A 46 -1.55 -8.01 8.71
C LYS A 46 -1.54 -7.14 7.46
N ILE A 47 -0.36 -6.74 7.00
CA ILE A 47 -0.23 -5.80 5.90
C ILE A 47 0.81 -6.25 4.88
N SER A 48 0.61 -5.86 3.62
CA SER A 48 1.65 -5.93 2.60
C SER A 48 1.80 -4.61 1.85
N PHE A 49 2.99 -4.41 1.29
CA PHE A 49 3.30 -3.30 0.40
C PHE A 49 4.49 -3.69 -0.48
N THR A 50 4.52 -3.12 -1.68
CA THR A 50 5.57 -3.40 -2.67
C THR A 50 6.62 -2.30 -2.66
N VAL A 51 7.88 -2.70 -2.69
CA VAL A 51 9.02 -1.79 -2.83
C VAL A 51 9.83 -2.15 -4.06
N LYS A 52 10.36 -1.11 -4.72
CA LYS A 52 11.37 -1.25 -5.75
C LYS A 52 12.70 -1.62 -5.10
N ILE A 53 13.37 -2.61 -5.68
CA ILE A 53 14.69 -3.08 -5.22
C ILE A 53 15.69 -3.09 -6.38
N THR A 54 16.97 -3.19 -6.07
CA THR A 54 18.02 -3.38 -7.06
C THR A 54 18.21 -4.87 -7.36
N LYS A 55 18.83 -5.19 -8.51
CA LYS A 55 19.25 -6.56 -8.83
C LYS A 55 20.06 -7.22 -7.71
N GLN A 56 21.02 -6.47 -7.14
CA GLN A 56 21.85 -6.96 -6.04
C GLN A 56 21.04 -7.30 -4.79
N GLN A 57 19.99 -6.52 -4.49
CA GLN A 57 19.09 -6.81 -3.38
C GLN A 57 18.24 -8.03 -3.69
N TYR A 58 17.71 -8.14 -4.91
CA TYR A 58 16.91 -9.27 -5.39
C TYR A 58 17.65 -10.60 -5.26
N GLU A 59 18.93 -10.63 -5.64
CA GLU A 59 19.79 -11.81 -5.56
C GLU A 59 20.30 -12.10 -4.13
N GLY A 60 19.95 -11.28 -3.14
CA GLY A 60 20.49 -11.40 -1.79
C GLY A 60 19.56 -10.88 -0.69
N THR A 61 19.96 -9.77 -0.08
CA THR A 61 19.34 -9.26 1.15
C THR A 61 19.28 -7.75 1.11
N MET A 62 18.12 -7.20 1.45
CA MET A 62 17.98 -5.77 1.69
C MET A 62 18.62 -5.42 3.03
N LYS A 63 19.66 -4.59 3.00
CA LYS A 63 20.44 -4.27 4.21
C LYS A 63 19.68 -3.38 5.18
N LYS A 64 19.98 -3.53 6.46
CA LYS A 64 19.61 -2.57 7.50
C LYS A 64 19.96 -1.16 7.04
N VAL A 65 19.12 -0.20 7.42
CA VAL A 65 19.12 1.22 6.99
C VAL A 65 18.93 1.46 5.49
N ALA A 66 18.64 0.43 4.70
CA ALA A 66 18.25 0.64 3.30
C ALA A 66 16.98 1.49 3.23
N LYS A 67 17.01 2.50 2.36
CA LYS A 67 15.84 3.30 2.03
C LYS A 67 14.90 2.51 1.14
N LEU A 68 13.61 2.59 1.46
CA LEU A 68 12.54 1.93 0.73
C LEU A 68 11.90 2.93 -0.23
N TYR A 69 11.66 2.50 -1.46
CA TYR A 69 11.02 3.30 -2.49
C TYR A 69 9.91 2.52 -3.17
N THR A 70 8.87 3.21 -3.61
CA THR A 70 7.88 2.69 -4.55
C THR A 70 8.44 2.64 -5.98
N ALA A 71 7.70 2.02 -6.90
CA ALA A 71 8.08 1.94 -8.31
C ALA A 71 8.29 3.32 -8.97
N ASP A 72 7.52 4.34 -8.58
CA ASP A 72 7.66 5.74 -9.02
C ASP A 72 8.77 6.53 -8.28
N ASN A 73 9.68 5.83 -7.59
CA ASN A 73 10.82 6.37 -6.85
C ASN A 73 10.44 7.32 -5.69
N LYS A 74 9.21 7.24 -5.16
CA LYS A 74 8.85 7.95 -3.93
C LYS A 74 9.47 7.24 -2.73
N PHE A 75 10.14 7.99 -1.86
CA PHE A 75 10.71 7.46 -0.62
C PHE A 75 9.61 7.19 0.41
N ILE A 76 9.54 5.95 0.91
CA ILE A 76 8.42 5.50 1.76
C ILE A 76 8.84 5.07 3.16
N GLY A 77 10.12 4.81 3.41
CA GLY A 77 10.56 4.28 4.71
C GLY A 77 11.96 3.72 4.70
N ILE A 78 12.31 3.01 5.77
CA ILE A 78 13.62 2.38 5.94
C ILE A 78 13.49 0.96 6.48
N ALA A 79 14.40 0.09 6.06
CA ALA A 79 14.64 -1.20 6.71
C ALA A 79 15.41 -0.98 8.03
N LEU A 80 14.96 -1.59 9.11
CA LEU A 80 15.58 -1.49 10.44
C LEU A 80 16.46 -2.69 10.78
N VAL A 81 16.34 -3.75 9.99
CA VAL A 81 17.15 -4.97 10.03
C VAL A 81 17.48 -5.40 8.59
N ASP A 82 18.38 -6.37 8.45
CA ASP A 82 18.58 -7.06 7.18
C ASP A 82 17.32 -7.89 6.85
N ILE A 83 16.74 -7.69 5.67
CA ILE A 83 15.52 -8.40 5.21
C ILE A 83 15.91 -9.33 4.06
N PRO A 84 15.90 -10.66 4.26
CA PRO A 84 16.15 -11.62 3.20
C PRO A 84 15.03 -11.56 2.16
N VAL A 85 15.37 -11.54 0.88
CA VAL A 85 14.35 -11.53 -0.19
C VAL A 85 13.50 -12.82 -0.18
N SER A 86 14.03 -13.93 0.32
CA SER A 86 13.28 -15.18 0.52
C SER A 86 12.18 -15.10 1.59
N SER A 87 12.22 -14.10 2.48
CA SER A 87 11.15 -13.84 3.46
C SER A 87 10.01 -12.97 2.90
N SER A 88 10.11 -12.64 1.62
CA SER A 88 9.17 -11.83 0.83
C SER A 88 8.87 -12.51 -0.50
N VAL A 89 7.89 -11.98 -1.23
CA VAL A 89 7.68 -12.36 -2.63
C VAL A 89 8.37 -11.31 -3.49
N ALA A 90 9.41 -11.70 -4.22
CA ALA A 90 10.06 -10.80 -5.17
C ALA A 90 9.79 -11.22 -6.60
N GLY A 91 9.60 -10.23 -7.46
CA GLY A 91 9.28 -10.42 -8.86
C GLY A 91 10.21 -9.62 -9.76
N THR A 92 10.18 -9.99 -11.04
CA THR A 92 10.74 -9.20 -12.12
C THR A 92 9.62 -8.87 -13.09
N TYR A 93 9.59 -7.63 -13.56
CA TYR A 93 8.66 -7.19 -14.59
C TYR A 93 9.37 -6.22 -15.54
N GLY A 94 8.88 -6.20 -16.78
CA GLY A 94 9.64 -5.67 -17.92
C GLY A 94 10.11 -6.83 -18.80
N GLY A 95 9.56 -6.92 -20.01
CA GLY A 95 9.80 -8.03 -20.93
C GLY A 95 10.67 -7.62 -22.11
N VAL A 96 11.63 -8.48 -22.45
CA VAL A 96 12.44 -8.66 -23.69
C VAL A 96 13.13 -7.43 -24.31
N ASN A 97 12.57 -6.22 -24.23
CA ASN A 97 13.06 -4.99 -24.85
C ASN A 97 13.01 -3.75 -23.91
N GLY A 98 12.77 -3.93 -22.61
CA GLY A 98 12.75 -2.85 -21.60
C GLY A 98 13.76 -3.10 -20.48
N PRO A 99 14.11 -2.07 -19.68
CA PRO A 99 14.94 -2.27 -18.49
C PRO A 99 14.21 -3.20 -17.51
N GLU A 100 14.93 -4.20 -17.00
CA GLU A 100 14.41 -5.08 -15.95
C GLU A 100 14.17 -4.27 -14.67
N GLU A 101 12.94 -4.34 -14.15
CA GLU A 101 12.58 -3.80 -12.85
C GLU A 101 12.39 -4.94 -11.86
N TYR A 102 12.88 -4.72 -10.63
CA TYR A 102 12.83 -5.68 -9.55
C TYR A 102 11.96 -5.10 -8.43
N ASP A 103 11.00 -5.89 -7.96
CA ASP A 103 10.19 -5.56 -6.81
C ASP A 103 10.25 -6.62 -5.71
N MET A 104 9.79 -6.22 -4.54
CA MET A 104 9.67 -7.04 -3.37
C MET A 104 8.41 -6.66 -2.62
N GLU A 105 7.48 -7.61 -2.47
CA GLU A 105 6.33 -7.50 -1.59
C GLU A 105 6.76 -7.83 -0.16
N ILE A 106 6.68 -6.84 0.72
CA ILE A 106 7.01 -6.96 2.13
C ILE A 106 5.74 -7.21 2.93
N PHE A 107 5.77 -8.24 3.77
CA PHE A 107 4.66 -8.59 4.67
C PHE A 107 5.02 -8.28 6.12
N GLY A 108 4.07 -7.75 6.87
CA GLY A 108 4.27 -7.48 8.29
C GLY A 108 2.97 -7.29 9.05
N TYR A 109 3.14 -6.84 10.30
CA TYR A 109 2.04 -6.51 11.19
C TYR A 109 2.24 -5.09 11.73
N VAL A 110 1.15 -4.32 11.75
CA VAL A 110 1.11 -2.97 12.33
C VAL A 110 -0.06 -2.85 13.31
N THR A 111 0.06 -1.96 14.28
CA THR A 111 -1.04 -1.68 15.21
C THR A 111 -2.14 -0.88 14.52
N LYS A 112 -3.40 -1.08 14.95
CA LYS A 112 -4.54 -0.31 14.44
C LYS A 112 -4.33 1.21 14.51
N ALA A 113 -3.64 1.72 15.53
CA ALA A 113 -3.40 3.16 15.72
C ALA A 113 -2.56 3.79 14.59
N ASN A 114 -1.78 2.98 13.89
CA ASN A 114 -0.96 3.39 12.75
C ASN A 114 -1.69 3.29 11.40
N ILE A 115 -2.98 2.97 11.40
CA ILE A 115 -3.82 3.01 10.20
C ILE A 115 -4.86 4.10 10.36
N LYS A 116 -5.00 4.94 9.34
CA LYS A 116 -5.98 6.03 9.33
C LYS A 116 -7.39 5.45 9.23
N THR A 117 -8.21 5.67 10.25
CA THR A 117 -9.61 5.20 10.24
C THR A 117 -10.37 5.78 9.04
N GLY A 118 -10.96 4.91 8.22
CA GLY A 118 -11.79 5.31 7.07
C GLY A 118 -11.01 5.64 5.80
N SER A 119 -9.73 5.27 5.68
CA SER A 119 -9.05 5.31 4.37
C SER A 119 -9.58 4.30 3.36
N ILE A 120 -10.26 3.25 3.82
CA ILE A 120 -10.99 2.30 2.96
C ILE A 120 -12.12 3.04 2.23
N PRO A 121 -12.06 3.14 0.90
CA PRO A 121 -13.15 3.60 0.03
C PRO A 121 -14.54 3.13 0.43
N GLU A 122 -14.67 1.83 0.63
CA GLU A 122 -15.92 1.14 0.86
C GLU A 122 -16.52 1.50 2.22
N ASN A 123 -15.72 1.66 3.27
CA ASN A 123 -16.22 2.07 4.58
C ASN A 123 -16.68 3.54 4.58
N ALA A 124 -15.97 4.41 3.84
CA ALA A 124 -16.38 5.80 3.66
C ALA A 124 -17.69 5.87 2.85
N LEU A 125 -17.80 5.08 1.79
CA LEU A 125 -19.01 4.96 0.98
C LEU A 125 -20.17 4.40 1.81
N GLU A 126 -19.97 3.30 2.52
CA GLU A 126 -20.97 2.68 3.41
C GLU A 126 -21.47 3.65 4.48
N THR A 127 -20.60 4.48 5.05
CA THR A 127 -20.98 5.50 6.02
C THR A 127 -21.87 6.57 5.38
N VAL A 128 -21.55 7.02 4.17
CA VAL A 128 -22.39 7.97 3.41
C VAL A 128 -23.76 7.35 3.09
N LEU A 129 -23.78 6.07 2.70
CA LEU A 129 -25.00 5.31 2.38
C LEU A 129 -25.91 5.12 3.59
N LYS A 130 -25.34 4.73 4.73
CA LYS A 130 -26.12 4.49 5.97
C LYS A 130 -26.64 5.78 6.58
N ASN A 131 -25.88 6.88 6.50
CA ASN A 131 -26.28 8.15 7.10
C ASN A 131 -27.31 8.95 6.28
N LYS A 132 -27.54 8.58 5.02
CA LYS A 132 -28.51 9.27 4.15
C LYS A 132 -29.49 8.27 3.57
N ALA A 133 -30.56 8.01 4.30
CA ALA A 133 -31.70 7.15 3.95
C ALA A 133 -32.07 7.18 2.44
N GLY A 134 -31.40 6.33 1.65
CA GLY A 134 -31.80 5.96 0.29
C GLY A 134 -31.62 6.98 -0.84
N LYS A 135 -31.04 8.17 -0.63
CA LYS A 135 -30.79 9.14 -1.73
C LYS A 135 -29.30 9.36 -1.97
N LEU A 136 -28.72 8.47 -2.76
CA LEU A 136 -27.41 8.63 -3.38
C LEU A 136 -27.51 9.63 -4.54
N HIS A 137 -26.90 10.80 -4.38
CA HIS A 137 -26.68 11.72 -5.50
C HIS A 137 -25.21 11.64 -5.93
N PHE A 138 -24.96 11.64 -7.23
CA PHE A 138 -23.62 11.55 -7.83
C PHE A 138 -22.66 12.62 -7.28
N ASP A 139 -23.16 13.83 -7.01
CA ASP A 139 -22.36 14.91 -6.42
C ASP A 139 -21.81 14.59 -5.02
N MET A 140 -22.44 13.67 -4.29
CA MET A 140 -21.95 13.20 -2.98
C MET A 140 -20.80 12.20 -3.11
N LEU A 141 -20.67 11.55 -4.27
CA LEU A 141 -19.57 10.63 -4.60
C LEU A 141 -18.38 11.35 -5.25
N LYS A 142 -18.63 12.53 -5.84
CA LYS A 142 -17.63 13.33 -6.57
C LYS A 142 -16.35 13.63 -5.77
N PRO A 143 -16.39 14.03 -4.48
CA PRO A 143 -15.18 14.28 -3.70
C PRO A 143 -14.35 13.00 -3.44
N PHE A 144 -15.03 11.85 -3.39
CA PHE A 144 -14.39 10.56 -3.19
C PHE A 144 -13.67 10.08 -4.46
N LEU A 145 -14.35 10.15 -5.61
CA LEU A 145 -13.77 9.84 -6.93
C LEU A 145 -12.56 10.72 -7.25
N MET A 146 -12.60 12.00 -6.84
CA MET A 146 -11.50 12.95 -7.04
C MET A 146 -10.31 12.69 -6.09
N LYS A 147 -10.56 12.31 -4.82
CA LYS A 147 -9.49 11.99 -3.84
C LYS A 147 -8.74 10.70 -4.15
N GLN A 148 -9.42 9.72 -4.74
CA GLN A 148 -8.84 8.44 -5.18
C GLN A 148 -7.98 8.56 -6.45
N ARG A 149 -7.90 9.74 -7.07
CA ARG A 149 -7.10 10.02 -8.26
C ARG A 149 -7.13 8.85 -9.28
N TYR A 150 -8.22 8.75 -10.03
CA TYR A 150 -8.19 8.32 -11.44
C TYR A 150 -7.32 9.25 -12.31
N GLU A 151 -6.24 9.81 -11.77
CA GLU A 151 -5.35 10.74 -12.48
C GLU A 151 -4.44 10.05 -13.50
N LYS A 152 -4.45 8.71 -13.52
CA LYS A 152 -3.83 7.92 -14.58
C LYS A 152 -4.81 7.48 -15.67
N MET A 153 -6.07 7.90 -15.61
CA MET A 153 -6.99 7.69 -16.73
C MET A 153 -7.16 9.02 -17.46
N ASP A 154 -6.45 9.11 -18.59
CA ASP A 154 -6.55 10.12 -19.64
C ASP A 154 -7.95 10.10 -20.34
N LEU A 155 -9.01 9.80 -19.57
CA LEU A 155 -10.38 9.61 -20.00
C LEU A 155 -11.24 10.88 -19.86
N ILE A 156 -10.73 11.91 -19.17
CA ILE A 156 -11.48 13.16 -18.94
C ILE A 156 -11.18 14.21 -20.04
N ASN A 157 -10.05 14.11 -20.76
CA ASN A 157 -9.62 15.12 -21.73
C ASN A 157 -9.73 14.72 -23.21
N LYS A 158 -10.34 13.58 -23.56
CA LYS A 158 -10.69 13.34 -24.96
C LYS A 158 -12.07 13.92 -25.24
N PRO A 159 -12.20 15.01 -26.03
CA PRO A 159 -13.51 15.40 -26.51
C PRO A 159 -14.07 14.24 -27.33
N TYR A 160 -15.27 13.78 -26.98
CA TYR A 160 -16.05 12.91 -27.84
C TYR A 160 -16.22 13.63 -29.18
N ARG A 161 -15.49 13.18 -30.20
CA ARG A 161 -15.81 13.52 -31.58
C ARG A 161 -16.88 12.54 -32.03
N HIS A 162 -18.07 13.07 -32.30
CA HIS A 162 -19.16 12.38 -32.98
C HIS A 162 -18.74 11.91 -34.37
#